data_AF-A0A9E3IAV0-F1
#
_entry.id   AF-A0A9E3IAV0-F1
#
_cell.length_a   1.000
_cell.length_b   1.000
_cell.length_c   1.000
_cell.angle_alpha   90.00
_cell.angle_beta   90.00
_cell.angle_gamma   90.00
#
_symmetry.space_group_name_H-M   'P 1'
#
loop_
_entity.id
_entity.type
_entity.pdbx_description
1 polymer ?
#
loop_
_entity_poly.entity_id
_entity_poly.type
_entity_poly.pdbx_seq_one_letter_code
_entity_poly.pdbx_strand_id
1 'polypeptide(L)'
;MKSLGVTRHQFLFDRAIPYTSHNSGACIAVESKNGIRAVDFAFDFVACVSAPGSDPGVCMAFSDDVTKEVFDFGQAAQKKILPIEKSFKLANGSGIKLRGLGGNCLGVIGALASVGLRSEGNDGRFIDMPGLRELPRRVNAQTYNEIGIEIQYKTNCHQPDHTDVYDTLGWVRPRLINGKPVLIVVWSEKENAWIPIDRKKSKPSQHSTKSSV
;
A
#
# COMPACT_ATOMS: atom_id res chain seq x y z
N MET A 1 12.17 0.43 -17.73
CA MET A 1 11.41 0.74 -16.51
C MET A 1 11.50 -0.48 -15.61
N LYS A 2 11.83 -0.30 -14.33
CA LYS A 2 11.87 -1.36 -13.32
C LYS A 2 10.81 -1.05 -12.27
N SER A 3 9.90 -1.99 -12.02
CA SER A 3 8.93 -1.83 -10.94
C SER A 3 9.64 -1.91 -9.59
N LEU A 4 9.35 -0.96 -8.70
CA LEU A 4 9.77 -0.99 -7.29
C LEU A 4 8.61 -1.46 -6.39
N GLY A 5 7.61 -2.13 -6.96
CA GLY A 5 6.47 -2.68 -6.24
C GLY A 5 5.34 -1.70 -5.99
N VAL A 6 4.19 -2.27 -5.64
CA VAL A 6 2.93 -1.58 -5.39
C VAL A 6 2.70 -1.51 -3.89
N THR A 7 2.59 -0.29 -3.35
CA THR A 7 2.22 -0.06 -1.95
C THR A 7 0.74 0.28 -1.85
N ARG A 8 0.14 -0.11 -0.73
CA ARG A 8 -1.18 0.35 -0.33
C ARG A 8 -1.09 1.21 0.92
N HIS A 9 -1.70 2.37 0.86
CA HIS A 9 -1.73 3.40 1.89
C HIS A 9 -3.13 3.44 2.50
N GLN A 10 -3.22 3.40 3.82
CA GLN A 10 -4.49 3.40 4.54
C GLN A 10 -4.91 4.85 4.83
N PHE A 11 -6.14 5.21 4.48
CA PHE A 11 -6.72 6.52 4.79
C PHE A 11 -7.69 6.43 5.97
N LEU A 12 -8.22 7.59 6.39
CA LEU A 12 -9.16 7.70 7.48
C LEU A 12 -10.39 6.79 7.26
N PHE A 13 -10.77 6.02 8.28
CA PHE A 13 -12.04 5.30 8.28
C PHE A 13 -13.12 6.19 8.88
N ASP A 14 -14.04 6.69 8.03
CA ASP A 14 -15.10 7.60 8.45
C ASP A 14 -16.37 7.34 7.63
N ARG A 15 -17.55 7.36 8.28
CA ARG A 15 -18.85 7.09 7.64
C ARG A 15 -19.25 8.15 6.61
N ALA A 16 -18.69 9.36 6.70
CA ALA A 16 -18.92 10.43 5.74
C ALA A 16 -18.14 10.25 4.42
N ILE A 17 -17.22 9.27 4.35
CA ILE A 17 -16.46 8.99 3.13
C ILE A 17 -17.08 7.78 2.41
N PRO A 18 -17.48 7.90 1.14
CA PRO A 18 -17.88 6.73 0.36
C PRO A 18 -16.63 5.90 0.00
N TYR A 19 -16.57 4.67 0.50
CA TYR A 19 -15.57 3.68 0.10
C TYR A 19 -16.19 2.29 0.02
N THR A 20 -15.49 1.35 -0.62
CA THR A 20 -15.94 -0.04 -0.75
C THR A 20 -15.70 -0.82 0.55
N SER A 21 -14.72 -1.72 0.57
CA SER A 21 -14.30 -2.46 1.77
C SER A 21 -13.27 -1.71 2.61
N HIS A 22 -12.51 -0.81 1.99
CA HIS A 22 -11.42 -0.07 2.62
C HIS A 22 -11.32 1.33 2.02
N ASN A 23 -11.10 2.34 2.86
CA ASN A 23 -10.64 3.64 2.40
C ASN A 23 -9.11 3.60 2.27
N SER A 24 -8.60 3.26 1.09
CA SER A 24 -7.16 3.11 0.84
C SER A 24 -6.82 3.38 -0.61
N GLY A 25 -5.61 3.84 -0.87
CA GLY A 25 -5.08 4.05 -2.21
C GLY A 25 -3.86 3.16 -2.49
N ALA A 26 -3.62 2.87 -3.76
CA ALA A 26 -2.45 2.12 -4.21
C ALA A 26 -1.50 3.07 -4.97
N CYS A 27 -0.20 2.90 -4.76
CA CYS A 27 0.84 3.61 -5.50
C CYS A 27 1.84 2.61 -6.09
N ILE A 28 2.12 2.75 -7.38
CA ILE A 28 3.15 1.99 -8.09
C ILE A 28 4.37 2.90 -8.21
N ALA A 29 5.50 2.50 -7.64
CA ALA A 29 6.76 3.19 -7.90
C ALA A 29 7.52 2.46 -9.01
N VAL A 30 8.08 3.25 -9.93
CA VAL A 30 8.79 2.73 -11.10
C VAL A 30 10.07 3.53 -11.28
N GLU A 31 11.18 2.82 -11.41
CA GLU A 31 12.46 3.41 -11.79
C GLU A 31 12.57 3.43 -13.33
N SER A 32 12.90 4.60 -13.89
CA SER A 32 13.03 4.77 -15.33
C SER A 32 14.18 5.70 -15.68
N LYS A 33 15.06 5.25 -16.60
CA LYS A 33 16.14 6.08 -17.14
C LYS A 33 15.63 7.21 -18.05
N ASN A 34 14.50 6.99 -18.72
CA ASN A 34 13.96 7.89 -19.75
C ASN A 34 12.63 8.53 -19.30
N GLY A 35 12.38 8.55 -17.99
CA GLY A 35 11.12 9.01 -17.39
C GLY A 35 9.90 8.16 -17.77
N ILE A 36 8.72 8.71 -17.55
CA ILE A 36 7.44 8.05 -17.85
C ILE A 36 7.02 8.43 -19.28
N ARG A 37 7.03 7.44 -20.17
CA ARG A 37 6.43 7.56 -21.51
C ARG A 37 4.94 7.17 -21.45
N ALA A 38 4.10 7.83 -22.24
CA ALA A 38 2.67 7.53 -22.36
C ALA A 38 1.89 7.62 -21.03
N VAL A 39 1.98 8.77 -20.34
CA VAL A 39 1.16 9.04 -19.14
C VAL A 39 -0.34 8.87 -19.44
N ASP A 40 -0.78 9.29 -20.63
CA ASP A 40 -2.19 9.22 -21.03
C ASP A 40 -2.72 7.79 -21.09
N PHE A 41 -1.87 6.82 -21.44
CA PHE A 41 -2.25 5.41 -21.42
C PHE A 41 -2.71 4.95 -20.04
N ALA A 42 -2.06 5.40 -18.95
CA ALA A 42 -2.46 4.99 -17.61
C ALA A 42 -3.84 5.56 -17.24
N PHE A 43 -4.12 6.81 -17.64
CA PHE A 43 -5.44 7.41 -17.45
C PHE A 43 -6.52 6.66 -18.24
N ASP A 44 -6.27 6.42 -19.52
CA ASP A 44 -7.24 5.75 -20.41
C ASP A 44 -7.47 4.30 -19.99
N PHE A 45 -6.41 3.59 -19.61
CA PHE A 45 -6.51 2.21 -19.10
C PHE A 45 -7.39 2.16 -17.84
N VAL A 46 -7.11 3.02 -16.84
CA VAL A 46 -7.91 3.04 -15.60
C VAL A 46 -9.35 3.42 -15.89
N ALA A 47 -9.61 4.42 -16.74
CA ALA A 47 -10.96 4.80 -17.13
C ALA A 47 -11.72 3.63 -17.78
N CYS A 48 -11.06 2.85 -18.64
CA CYS A 48 -11.66 1.73 -19.37
C CYS A 48 -12.00 0.54 -18.46
N VAL A 49 -11.14 0.21 -17.48
CA VAL A 49 -11.33 -0.98 -16.61
C VAL A 49 -12.11 -0.69 -15.33
N SER A 50 -12.44 0.58 -15.07
CA SER A 50 -13.14 0.97 -13.85
C SER A 50 -14.60 0.51 -13.86
N ALA A 51 -15.09 0.06 -12.71
CA ALA A 51 -16.47 -0.41 -12.57
C ALA A 51 -17.47 0.75 -12.79
N PRO A 52 -18.65 0.50 -13.39
CA PRO A 52 -19.70 1.50 -13.50
C PRO A 52 -20.05 2.12 -12.14
N GLY A 53 -20.15 3.46 -12.10
CA GLY A 53 -20.46 4.21 -10.88
C GLY A 53 -19.30 4.39 -9.90
N SER A 54 -18.08 3.92 -10.25
CA SER A 54 -16.89 4.25 -9.45
C SER A 54 -16.35 5.65 -9.76
N ASP A 55 -15.62 6.22 -8.79
CA ASP A 55 -14.95 7.53 -8.89
C ASP A 55 -13.43 7.38 -8.97
N PRO A 56 -12.86 6.70 -9.99
CA PRO A 56 -11.42 6.49 -10.09
C PRO A 56 -10.68 7.83 -10.21
N GLY A 57 -9.55 7.92 -9.52
CA GLY A 57 -8.58 9.01 -9.67
C GLY A 57 -7.19 8.43 -9.90
N VAL A 58 -6.41 9.09 -10.75
CA VAL A 58 -5.03 8.70 -11.04
C VAL A 58 -4.14 9.91 -10.86
N CYS A 59 -3.01 9.69 -10.20
CA CYS A 59 -1.97 10.68 -9.95
C CYS A 59 -0.63 10.12 -10.43
N MET A 60 0.15 10.92 -11.14
CA MET A 60 1.49 10.59 -11.62
C MET A 60 2.43 11.75 -11.35
N ALA A 61 3.59 11.46 -10.78
CA ALA A 61 4.61 12.44 -10.43
C ALA A 61 6.00 11.82 -10.59
N PHE A 62 7.00 12.65 -10.92
CA PHE A 62 8.38 12.29 -10.60
C PHE A 62 8.60 12.47 -9.09
N SER A 63 9.52 11.69 -8.50
CA SER A 63 9.83 11.80 -7.07
C SER A 63 10.16 13.23 -6.66
N ASP A 64 10.92 13.92 -7.52
CA ASP A 64 11.45 15.25 -7.26
C ASP A 64 10.38 16.35 -7.37
N ASP A 65 9.24 16.05 -8.01
CA ASP A 65 8.09 16.94 -8.10
C ASP A 65 7.15 16.82 -6.89
N VAL A 66 7.35 15.81 -6.04
CA VAL A 66 6.51 15.61 -4.85
C VAL A 66 6.98 16.52 -3.73
N THR A 67 6.27 17.64 -3.57
CA THR A 67 6.59 18.62 -2.54
C THR A 67 6.19 18.16 -1.13
N LYS A 68 6.73 18.83 -0.11
CA LYS A 68 6.34 18.60 1.28
C LYS A 68 4.82 18.78 1.49
N GLU A 69 4.19 19.72 0.81
CA GLU A 69 2.74 19.95 0.93
C GLU A 69 1.92 18.77 0.40
N VAL A 70 2.41 18.07 -0.62
CA VAL A 70 1.79 16.85 -1.15
C VAL A 70 1.96 15.68 -0.17
N PHE A 71 3.13 15.56 0.45
CA PHE A 71 3.34 14.60 1.54
C PHE A 71 2.43 14.89 2.74
N ASP A 72 2.38 16.14 3.21
CA ASP A 72 1.54 16.58 4.33
C ASP A 72 0.04 16.36 4.01
N PHE A 73 -0.37 16.55 2.75
CA PHE A 73 -1.71 16.20 2.28
C PHE A 73 -1.99 14.70 2.41
N GLY A 74 -1.02 13.85 2.04
CA GLY A 74 -1.07 12.41 2.24
C GLY A 74 -1.25 12.03 3.71
N GLN A 75 -0.44 12.58 4.61
CA GLN A 75 -0.58 12.35 6.05
C GLN A 75 -1.93 12.85 6.60
N ALA A 76 -2.43 13.96 6.08
CA ALA A 76 -3.74 14.48 6.47
C ALA A 76 -4.88 13.55 6.04
N ALA A 77 -4.79 12.92 4.86
CA ALA A 77 -5.80 11.96 4.37
C ALA A 77 -5.93 10.72 5.26
N GLN A 78 -4.88 10.39 6.03
CA GLN A 78 -4.92 9.32 7.03
C GLN A 78 -5.71 9.68 8.30
N LYS A 79 -5.98 10.98 8.53
CA LYS A 79 -6.46 11.50 9.83
C LYS A 79 -7.76 12.30 9.74
N LYS A 80 -8.07 12.90 8.60
CA LYS A 80 -9.23 13.79 8.41
C LYS A 80 -9.80 13.72 7.00
N ILE A 81 -11.05 14.11 6.86
CA ILE A 81 -11.71 14.33 5.58
C ILE A 81 -11.08 15.56 4.92
N LEU A 82 -10.78 15.47 3.62
CA LEU A 82 -10.12 16.53 2.86
C LEU A 82 -11.02 17.04 1.73
N PRO A 83 -10.99 18.35 1.44
CA PRO A 83 -11.68 18.92 0.29
C PRO A 83 -10.98 18.51 -1.01
N ILE A 84 -11.77 18.17 -2.03
CA ILE A 84 -11.26 17.73 -3.33
C ILE A 84 -10.48 18.84 -4.04
N GLU A 85 -10.88 20.10 -3.88
CA GLU A 85 -10.26 21.27 -4.52
C GLU A 85 -8.79 21.42 -4.11
N LYS A 86 -8.45 21.02 -2.87
CA LYS A 86 -7.08 21.05 -2.38
C LYS A 86 -6.18 20.08 -3.16
N SER A 87 -6.71 18.95 -3.63
CA SER A 87 -5.93 17.99 -4.42
C SER A 87 -5.53 18.59 -5.78
N PHE A 88 -6.46 19.19 -6.50
CA PHE A 88 -6.18 19.86 -7.78
C PHE A 88 -5.26 21.07 -7.62
N LYS A 89 -5.45 21.87 -6.56
CA LYS A 89 -4.58 23.01 -6.27
C LYS A 89 -3.13 22.58 -6.05
N LEU A 90 -2.89 21.52 -5.28
CA LEU A 90 -1.55 21.00 -5.04
C LEU A 90 -0.93 20.41 -6.31
N ALA A 91 -1.71 19.65 -7.08
CA ALA A 91 -1.23 19.09 -8.34
C ALA A 91 -0.85 20.17 -9.36
N ASN A 92 -1.69 21.20 -9.55
CA ASN A 92 -1.41 22.29 -10.49
C ASN A 92 -0.21 23.17 -10.07
N GLY A 93 0.14 23.18 -8.79
CA GLY A 93 1.31 23.90 -8.27
C GLY A 93 2.63 23.12 -8.39
N SER A 94 2.60 21.90 -8.93
CA SER A 94 3.74 20.99 -9.03
C SER A 94 3.77 20.29 -10.40
N GLY A 95 4.86 19.61 -10.76
CA GLY A 95 4.96 18.80 -11.99
C GLY A 95 4.03 17.57 -12.03
N ILE A 96 2.98 17.55 -11.20
CA ILE A 96 2.11 16.40 -10.92
C ILE A 96 0.93 16.38 -11.88
N LYS A 97 0.71 15.23 -12.52
CA LYS A 97 -0.48 14.99 -13.34
C LYS A 97 -1.55 14.28 -12.51
N LEU A 98 -2.69 14.94 -12.32
CA LEU A 98 -3.82 14.42 -11.55
C LEU A 98 -5.10 14.47 -12.39
N ARG A 99 -5.82 13.35 -12.48
CA ARG A 99 -7.08 13.28 -13.23
C ARG A 99 -8.12 12.44 -12.51
N GLY A 100 -9.33 12.99 -12.39
CA GLY A 100 -10.53 12.23 -12.06
C GLY A 100 -11.10 11.59 -13.32
N LEU A 101 -11.52 10.33 -13.23
CA LEU A 101 -11.86 9.50 -14.37
C LEU A 101 -13.29 8.92 -14.29
N GLY A 102 -14.08 9.36 -13.32
CA GLY A 102 -15.47 8.93 -13.16
C GLY A 102 -16.20 9.68 -12.06
N GLY A 103 -17.53 9.64 -12.16
CA GLY A 103 -18.51 10.26 -11.26
C GLY A 103 -18.08 11.61 -10.67
N ASN A 104 -18.01 11.70 -9.35
CA ASN A 104 -17.68 12.93 -8.62
C ASN A 104 -16.17 13.18 -8.49
N CYS A 105 -15.35 12.36 -9.16
CA CYS A 105 -13.88 12.45 -9.16
C CYS A 105 -13.23 12.29 -7.78
N LEU A 106 -13.94 11.79 -6.75
CA LEU A 106 -13.44 11.73 -5.38
C LEU A 106 -12.13 10.94 -5.21
N GLY A 107 -11.88 9.95 -6.08
CA GLY A 107 -10.65 9.15 -6.05
C GLY A 107 -9.36 9.95 -6.22
N VAL A 108 -9.40 11.19 -6.74
CA VAL A 108 -8.21 12.05 -6.88
C VAL A 108 -7.55 12.38 -5.54
N ILE A 109 -8.34 12.44 -4.45
CA ILE A 109 -7.82 12.66 -3.10
C ILE A 109 -6.91 11.51 -2.71
N GLY A 110 -7.40 10.27 -2.87
CA GLY A 110 -6.63 9.07 -2.56
C GLY A 110 -5.43 8.87 -3.48
N ALA A 111 -5.56 9.22 -4.76
CA ALA A 111 -4.48 9.13 -5.74
C ALA A 111 -3.32 10.07 -5.37
N LEU A 112 -3.60 11.35 -5.12
CA LEU A 112 -2.58 12.32 -4.70
C LEU A 112 -1.98 11.95 -3.34
N ALA A 113 -2.82 11.59 -2.37
CA ALA A 113 -2.36 11.18 -1.04
C ALA A 113 -1.42 9.97 -1.09
N SER A 114 -1.70 8.99 -1.95
CA SER A 114 -0.85 7.80 -2.11
C SER A 114 0.52 8.16 -2.67
N VAL A 115 0.58 9.06 -3.66
CA VAL A 115 1.86 9.57 -4.21
C VAL A 115 2.65 10.31 -3.14
N GLY A 116 2.00 11.21 -2.41
CA GLY A 116 2.61 11.94 -1.29
C GLY A 116 3.22 10.99 -0.25
N LEU A 117 2.43 10.04 0.25
CA LEU A 117 2.88 9.06 1.25
C LEU A 117 3.99 8.14 0.74
N ARG A 118 3.94 7.73 -0.54
CA ARG A 118 4.98 6.87 -1.14
C ARG A 118 6.33 7.58 -1.25
N SER A 119 6.34 8.88 -1.53
CA SER A 119 7.56 9.64 -1.82
C SER A 119 8.60 9.62 -0.69
N GLU A 120 8.16 9.68 0.57
CA GLU A 120 9.03 9.68 1.76
C GLU A 120 9.60 8.29 2.12
N GLY A 121 9.18 7.23 1.43
CA GLY A 121 9.78 5.91 1.63
C GLY A 121 9.47 5.25 2.99
N ASN A 122 8.46 5.72 3.72
CA ASN A 122 8.17 5.27 5.09
C ASN A 122 6.68 4.99 5.37
N ASP A 123 5.84 4.99 4.34
CA ASP A 123 4.42 4.68 4.49
C ASP A 123 3.96 3.64 3.47
N GLY A 124 3.02 2.81 3.91
CA GLY A 124 2.36 1.81 3.09
C GLY A 124 2.92 0.42 3.27
N ARG A 125 2.11 -0.56 2.86
CA ARG A 125 2.49 -1.97 2.79
C ARG A 125 2.49 -2.45 1.36
N PHE A 126 3.49 -3.24 1.00
CA PHE A 126 3.58 -3.85 -0.32
C PHE A 126 2.42 -4.81 -0.52
N ILE A 127 1.61 -4.53 -1.53
CA ILE A 127 0.55 -5.43 -2.00
C ILE A 127 0.99 -6.23 -3.23
N ASP A 128 2.07 -5.81 -3.88
CA ASP A 128 2.66 -6.50 -5.00
C ASP A 128 4.14 -6.14 -5.18
N MET A 129 4.96 -7.12 -5.53
CA MET A 129 6.35 -6.98 -5.98
C MET A 129 6.81 -8.33 -6.53
N PRO A 130 7.83 -8.38 -7.40
CA PRO A 130 8.32 -9.64 -7.97
C PRO A 130 8.59 -10.69 -6.89
N GLY A 131 8.00 -11.87 -7.01
CA GLY A 131 8.19 -13.00 -6.09
C GLY A 131 7.31 -12.99 -4.83
N LEU A 132 6.64 -11.88 -4.49
CA LEU A 132 5.85 -11.77 -3.25
C LEU A 132 4.61 -12.66 -3.25
N ARG A 133 3.94 -12.82 -4.41
CA ARG A 133 2.70 -13.61 -4.52
C ARG A 133 2.97 -15.10 -4.67
N GLU A 134 4.20 -15.45 -5.04
CA GLU A 134 4.68 -16.80 -5.31
C GLU A 134 5.32 -17.45 -4.07
N LEU A 135 5.50 -16.71 -2.99
CA LEU A 135 6.09 -17.21 -1.74
C LEU A 135 5.36 -18.48 -1.25
N PRO A 136 6.08 -19.60 -1.07
CA PRO A 136 5.53 -20.78 -0.42
C PRO A 136 5.05 -20.49 1.01
N ARG A 137 4.27 -21.41 1.57
CA ARG A 137 3.82 -21.29 2.96
C ARG A 137 4.99 -21.28 3.94
N ARG A 138 5.97 -22.14 3.72
CA ARG A 138 7.14 -22.31 4.58
C ARG A 138 8.38 -22.01 3.75
N VAL A 139 9.18 -21.05 4.20
CA VAL A 139 10.41 -20.60 3.52
C VAL A 139 11.54 -20.43 4.54
N ASN A 140 12.76 -20.22 4.06
CA ASN A 140 13.89 -19.79 4.88
C ASN A 140 14.10 -18.26 4.74
N ALA A 141 15.01 -17.71 5.54
CA ALA A 141 15.32 -16.28 5.49
C ALA A 141 15.87 -15.84 4.11
N GLN A 142 16.61 -16.70 3.43
CA GLN A 142 17.23 -16.41 2.13
C GLN A 142 16.18 -16.12 1.04
N THR A 143 15.04 -16.82 1.06
CA THR A 143 13.95 -16.57 0.09
C THR A 143 13.48 -15.12 0.11
N TYR A 144 13.44 -14.47 1.29
CA TYR A 144 13.06 -13.05 1.39
C TYR A 144 14.13 -12.13 0.81
N ASN A 145 15.41 -12.41 1.08
CA ASN A 145 16.53 -11.63 0.55
C ASN A 145 16.57 -11.68 -0.98
N GLU A 146 16.34 -12.85 -1.59
CA GLU A 146 16.34 -13.05 -3.04
C GLU A 146 15.28 -12.23 -3.77
N ILE A 147 14.13 -11.99 -3.13
CA ILE A 147 13.07 -11.13 -3.67
C ILE A 147 13.17 -9.67 -3.19
N GLY A 148 14.22 -9.32 -2.44
CA GLY A 148 14.50 -7.96 -2.01
C GLY A 148 13.70 -7.49 -0.78
N ILE A 149 13.31 -8.40 0.10
CA ILE A 149 12.65 -8.10 1.37
C ILE A 149 13.67 -8.23 2.52
N GLU A 150 13.84 -7.16 3.28
CA GLU A 150 14.66 -7.13 4.49
C GLU A 150 13.83 -7.64 5.69
N ILE A 151 14.38 -8.56 6.48
CA ILE A 151 13.68 -9.09 7.66
C ILE A 151 14.06 -8.27 8.88
N GLN A 152 13.06 -7.78 9.61
CA GLN A 152 13.24 -7.16 10.91
C GLN A 152 12.65 -8.06 12.00
N TYR A 153 13.47 -8.51 12.92
CA TYR A 153 13.04 -9.39 14.01
C TYR A 153 12.50 -8.57 15.17
N LYS A 154 11.28 -8.86 15.59
CA LYS A 154 10.72 -8.42 16.87
C LYS A 154 10.96 -9.55 17.88
N THR A 155 12.14 -9.53 18.51
CA THR A 155 12.55 -10.57 19.45
C THR A 155 12.05 -10.29 20.85
N ASN A 156 11.51 -11.31 21.50
CA ASN A 156 11.33 -11.37 22.94
C ASN A 156 12.01 -12.61 23.56
N CYS A 157 12.15 -13.71 22.81
CA CYS A 157 12.59 -15.00 23.37
C CYS A 157 13.53 -15.84 22.47
N HIS A 158 13.44 -15.72 21.13
CA HIS A 158 14.21 -16.54 20.18
C HIS A 158 15.17 -15.66 19.36
N GLN A 159 16.40 -16.12 19.19
CA GLN A 159 17.38 -15.46 18.32
C GLN A 159 17.36 -16.12 16.94
N PRO A 160 17.39 -15.35 15.83
CA PRO A 160 17.33 -15.93 14.49
C PRO A 160 18.49 -16.90 14.23
N ASP A 161 18.16 -18.09 13.75
CA ASP A 161 19.11 -19.11 13.31
C ASP A 161 18.93 -19.44 11.82
N HIS A 162 20.00 -19.87 11.17
CA HIS A 162 20.02 -20.24 9.76
C HIS A 162 19.12 -21.44 9.42
N THR A 163 18.79 -22.28 10.40
CA THR A 163 17.87 -23.42 10.25
C THR A 163 16.41 -23.05 10.52
N ASP A 164 16.14 -21.82 10.97
CA ASP A 164 14.79 -21.38 11.29
C ASP A 164 13.88 -21.37 10.06
N VAL A 165 12.63 -21.75 10.30
CA VAL A 165 11.58 -21.72 9.30
C VAL A 165 10.74 -20.46 9.48
N TYR A 166 10.27 -19.93 8.35
CA TYR A 166 9.38 -18.78 8.28
C TYR A 166 8.04 -19.25 7.70
N ASP A 167 6.96 -19.17 8.49
CA ASP A 167 5.61 -19.43 7.99
C ASP A 167 4.99 -18.12 7.52
N THR A 168 4.73 -18.02 6.21
CA THR A 168 4.12 -16.85 5.59
C THR A 168 2.67 -16.66 5.99
N LEU A 169 2.04 -17.68 6.59
CA LEU A 169 0.62 -17.76 6.93
C LEU A 169 -0.29 -17.48 5.71
N GLY A 170 0.24 -17.70 4.49
CA GLY A 170 -0.43 -17.36 3.23
C GLY A 170 -0.69 -15.85 3.05
N TRP A 171 -0.04 -14.98 3.83
CA TRP A 171 -0.23 -13.54 3.76
C TRP A 171 1.04 -12.79 4.17
N VAL A 172 1.78 -12.27 3.18
CA VAL A 172 2.98 -11.46 3.40
C VAL A 172 2.73 -10.06 2.85
N ARG A 173 2.88 -9.05 3.70
CA ARG A 173 2.77 -7.63 3.33
C ARG A 173 3.91 -6.85 3.99
N PRO A 174 5.11 -6.82 3.39
CA PRO A 174 6.20 -6.00 3.90
C PRO A 174 5.78 -4.54 3.98
N ARG A 175 6.33 -3.79 4.94
CA ARG A 175 6.15 -2.35 5.05
C ARG A 175 7.21 -1.65 4.21
N LEU A 176 6.89 -0.47 3.70
CA LEU A 176 7.90 0.43 3.14
C LEU A 176 8.56 1.18 4.29
N ILE A 177 9.85 0.93 4.53
CA ILE A 177 10.64 1.57 5.60
C ILE A 177 11.98 1.98 5.00
N ASN A 178 12.34 3.26 5.13
CA ASN A 178 13.56 3.84 4.55
C ASN A 178 13.78 3.47 3.07
N GLY A 179 12.70 3.48 2.29
CA GLY A 179 12.73 3.16 0.85
C GLY A 179 12.80 1.66 0.53
N LYS A 180 12.82 0.77 1.53
CA LYS A 180 12.96 -0.68 1.35
C LYS A 180 11.70 -1.46 1.75
N PRO A 181 11.42 -2.60 1.12
CA PRO A 181 10.47 -3.58 1.64
C PRO A 181 11.03 -4.25 2.89
N VAL A 182 10.40 -4.03 4.05
CA VAL A 182 10.80 -4.62 5.33
C VAL A 182 9.67 -5.49 5.87
N LEU A 183 9.94 -6.77 6.08
CA LEU A 183 9.01 -7.70 6.73
C LEU A 183 9.37 -7.83 8.21
N ILE A 184 8.48 -7.35 9.07
CA ILE A 184 8.66 -7.49 10.51
C ILE A 184 8.08 -8.83 10.95
N VAL A 185 8.90 -9.65 11.61
CA VAL A 185 8.54 -11.01 12.04
C VAL A 185 8.68 -11.18 13.56
N VAL A 186 7.94 -12.13 14.12
CA VAL A 186 8.02 -12.54 15.52
C VAL A 186 8.05 -14.06 15.60
N TRP A 187 8.80 -14.61 16.56
CA TRP A 187 8.82 -16.04 16.79
C TRP A 187 7.47 -16.52 17.31
N SER A 188 6.99 -17.65 16.80
CA SER A 188 5.78 -18.30 17.26
C SER A 188 6.08 -19.71 17.73
N GLU A 189 5.98 -19.94 19.05
CA GLU A 189 6.10 -21.27 19.64
C GLU A 189 5.07 -22.25 19.06
N LYS A 190 3.84 -21.76 18.80
CA LYS A 190 2.76 -22.57 18.22
C LYS A 190 3.11 -23.10 16.83
N GLU A 191 3.64 -22.24 15.96
CA GLU A 191 3.94 -22.60 14.58
C GLU A 191 5.38 -23.14 14.43
N ASN A 192 6.17 -23.10 15.51
CA ASN A 192 7.60 -23.34 15.57
C ASN A 192 8.34 -22.65 14.40
N ALA A 193 8.07 -21.36 14.22
CA ALA A 193 8.53 -20.57 13.08
C ALA A 193 8.47 -19.06 13.35
N TRP A 194 9.25 -18.30 12.58
CA TRP A 194 9.06 -16.87 12.42
C TRP A 194 7.80 -16.61 11.59
N ILE A 195 6.94 -15.71 12.07
CA ILE A 195 5.70 -15.34 11.37
C ILE A 195 5.57 -13.82 11.24
N PRO A 196 4.95 -13.31 10.17
CA PRO A 196 4.67 -11.88 10.03
C PRO A 196 3.89 -11.32 11.23
N ILE A 197 4.29 -10.12 11.70
CA ILE A 197 3.51 -9.42 12.74
C ILE A 197 2.18 -8.91 12.16
N ASP A 198 2.20 -8.46 10.91
CA ASP A 198 1.01 -8.02 10.20
C ASP A 198 0.32 -9.27 9.65
N ARG A 199 -0.97 -9.42 9.95
CA ARG A 199 -1.74 -10.61 9.57
C ARG A 199 -3.07 -10.21 8.98
N LYS A 200 -3.62 -11.09 8.15
CA LYS A 200 -5.02 -10.99 7.75
C LYS A 200 -5.88 -11.15 9.01
N LYS A 201 -6.60 -10.10 9.41
CA LYS A 201 -7.60 -10.21 10.49
C LYS A 201 -8.60 -11.28 10.07
N SER A 202 -8.83 -12.29 10.91
CA SER A 202 -9.94 -13.21 10.73
C SER A 202 -11.24 -12.40 10.73
N LYS A 203 -12.17 -12.70 9.82
CA LYS A 203 -13.53 -12.17 9.97
C LYS A 203 -14.05 -12.67 11.33
N PRO A 204 -14.65 -11.82 12.17
CA PRO A 204 -15.30 -12.31 13.38
C PRO A 204 -16.33 -13.36 12.96
N SER A 205 -16.26 -14.54 13.58
CA SER A 205 -17.25 -15.60 13.41
C SER A 205 -18.60 -15.05 13.82
N GLN A 206 -19.57 -15.03 12.90
CA GLN A 206 -20.97 -14.77 13.23
C GLN A 206 -21.53 -15.97 14.00
N HIS A 207 -21.16 -16.15 15.27
CA HIS A 207 -21.83 -17.08 16.19
C HIS A 207 -21.98 -16.39 17.56
N SER A 208 -23.17 -16.55 18.16
CA SER A 208 -23.73 -15.90 19.36
C SER A 208 -24.30 -14.49 19.09
N THR A 209 -25.58 -14.16 19.32
CA THR A 209 -26.67 -14.83 20.04
C THR A 209 -28.01 -14.42 19.41
N LYS A 210 -28.80 -15.38 18.93
CA LYS A 210 -30.27 -15.23 19.01
C LYS A 210 -30.61 -15.54 20.45
N SER A 211 -30.91 -14.51 21.23
CA SER A 211 -31.74 -14.66 22.42
C SER A 211 -33.09 -13.99 22.10
N SER A 212 -34.07 -14.84 21.80
CA SER A 212 -35.43 -14.73 22.36
C SER A 212 -35.33 -14.32 23.84
N VAL A 213 -36.04 -13.33 24.36
CA VAL A 213 -37.49 -13.03 24.34
C VAL A 213 -37.64 -11.52 24.48
#